data_AF-A0A1P8KF02-F1
#
_entry.id   AF-A0A1P8KF02-F1
#
_cell.length_a   1.000
_cell.length_b   1.000
_cell.length_c   1.000
_cell.angle_alpha   90.00
_cell.angle_beta   90.00
_cell.angle_gamma   90.00
#
_symmetry.space_group_name_H-M   'P 1'
#
loop_
_entity.id
_entity.type
_entity.pdbx_description
1 polymer ?
#
loop_
_entity_poly.entity_id
_entity_poly.type
_entity_poly.pdbx_seq_one_letter_code
_entity_poly.pdbx_strand_id
1 'polypeptide(L)'
;MALAAVAGNTAHGMELATHGNTIVLSGPVTGTELVMVKDAFAANPKIDLVVLRNSHGGDAWTGYRVGELLRDAGVTTAVSGYCISSCSRMFLGGKNRLFTDDYPADRTYVGFHGHYDASGNLDRKSVGKGGLYTWILKYSDGKADPDLVMRWIAIEKNKGAANFFHPDVGATLGNSVFFCDGLTAQKVTSCEPIATNALDRGVVTDLRRIASPDQNTLPERQRAQQFAPSGYAALDDLGKLPLAAPAGSEQYQRYLQANLPRAFAVAPTRQHWAWVSGGAEDVNAAALKRCEERAKQACVLYSVDNNVVYR
;
A
#
# COMPACT_ATOMS: atom_id res chain seq x y z
N MET A 1 -20.68 -35.28 -10.32
CA MET A 1 -20.86 -34.39 -9.15
C MET A 1 -19.50 -34.21 -8.50
N ALA A 2 -18.80 -33.13 -8.81
CA ALA A 2 -17.56 -32.76 -8.13
C ALA A 2 -17.88 -31.53 -7.27
N LEU A 3 -17.81 -31.69 -5.95
CA LEU A 3 -17.94 -30.57 -5.02
C LEU A 3 -16.72 -29.66 -5.21
N ALA A 4 -16.96 -28.47 -5.76
CA ALA A 4 -16.00 -27.38 -5.68
C ALA A 4 -15.97 -26.88 -4.23
N ALA A 5 -14.85 -27.10 -3.54
CA ALA A 5 -14.58 -26.45 -2.27
C ALA A 5 -14.34 -24.96 -2.54
N VAL A 6 -15.33 -24.14 -2.22
CA VAL A 6 -15.18 -22.70 -2.16
C VAL A 6 -14.32 -22.39 -0.93
N ALA A 7 -13.04 -22.12 -1.13
CA ALA A 7 -12.20 -21.53 -0.09
C ALA A 7 -12.72 -20.11 0.16
N GLY A 8 -13.56 -19.97 1.19
CA GLY A 8 -13.94 -18.67 1.72
C GLY A 8 -12.69 -17.94 2.18
N ASN A 9 -12.54 -16.70 1.74
CA ASN A 9 -11.50 -15.80 2.23
C ASN A 9 -11.86 -15.46 3.70
N THR A 10 -11.42 -16.30 4.64
CA THR A 10 -11.42 -15.92 6.05
C THR A 10 -10.53 -14.71 6.16
N ALA A 11 -11.09 -13.55 6.48
CA ALA A 11 -10.30 -12.37 6.78
C ALA A 11 -9.45 -12.71 8.01
N HIS A 12 -8.22 -13.15 7.78
CA HIS A 12 -7.24 -13.37 8.82
C HIS A 12 -6.96 -12.01 9.48
N GLY A 13 -6.92 -11.98 10.81
CA GLY A 13 -6.53 -10.78 11.55
C GLY A 13 -5.06 -10.44 11.30
N MET A 14 -4.60 -9.33 11.89
CA MET A 14 -3.23 -8.88 11.72
C MET A 14 -2.24 -9.96 12.15
N GLU A 15 -1.26 -10.24 11.30
CA GLU A 15 -0.15 -11.12 11.56
C GLU A 15 1.01 -10.33 12.18
N LEU A 16 1.74 -10.96 13.11
CA LEU A 16 2.96 -10.43 13.72
C LEU A 16 4.12 -11.39 13.43
N ALA A 17 5.13 -10.91 12.72
CA ALA A 17 6.38 -11.62 12.50
C ALA A 17 7.53 -10.92 13.26
N THR A 18 8.47 -11.70 13.80
CA THR A 18 9.63 -11.17 14.54
C THR A 18 10.93 -11.47 13.81
N HIS A 19 11.76 -10.45 13.65
CA HIS A 19 13.06 -10.50 12.98
C HIS A 19 14.10 -9.75 13.82
N GLY A 20 14.79 -10.45 14.73
CA GLY A 20 15.72 -9.83 15.66
C GLY A 20 15.02 -8.77 16.53
N ASN A 21 15.46 -7.51 16.46
CA ASN A 21 14.86 -6.38 17.17
C ASN A 21 13.72 -5.70 16.40
N THR A 22 13.23 -6.31 15.33
CA THR A 22 12.12 -5.80 14.54
C THR A 22 10.90 -6.69 14.67
N ILE A 23 9.72 -6.08 14.79
CA ILE A 23 8.46 -6.78 14.52
C ILE A 23 7.79 -6.19 13.27
N VAL A 24 7.17 -7.04 12.48
CA VAL A 24 6.39 -6.67 11.31
C VAL A 24 4.93 -7.02 11.58
N LEU A 25 4.04 -6.05 11.45
CA LEU A 25 2.61 -6.16 11.65
C LEU A 25 1.91 -5.98 10.30
N SER A 26 1.20 -7.01 9.81
CA SER A 26 0.56 -6.96 8.50
C SER A 26 -0.88 -7.46 8.49
N GLY A 27 -1.75 -6.79 7.73
CA GLY A 27 -3.16 -7.17 7.59
C GLY A 27 -4.14 -6.34 8.45
N PRO A 28 -5.41 -6.77 8.55
CA PRO A 28 -6.49 -6.02 9.19
C PRO A 28 -6.31 -5.92 10.70
N VAL A 29 -6.62 -4.76 11.30
CA VAL A 29 -6.63 -4.59 12.76
C VAL A 29 -7.95 -5.14 13.32
N THR A 30 -7.89 -6.16 14.17
CA THR A 30 -9.06 -6.93 14.61
C THR A 30 -9.38 -6.83 16.09
N GLY A 31 -8.49 -6.29 16.90
CA GLY A 31 -8.67 -6.13 18.36
C GLY A 31 -7.66 -6.90 19.20
N THR A 32 -6.96 -7.88 18.63
CA THR A 32 -5.99 -8.72 19.34
C THR A 32 -4.58 -8.12 19.38
N GLU A 33 -4.33 -7.12 18.55
CA GLU A 33 -2.98 -6.62 18.28
C GLU A 33 -2.33 -5.99 19.52
N LEU A 34 -3.12 -5.40 20.42
CA LEU A 34 -2.59 -4.82 21.67
C LEU A 34 -1.93 -5.88 22.55
N VAL A 35 -2.53 -7.07 22.66
CA VAL A 35 -1.95 -8.17 23.44
C VAL A 35 -0.73 -8.73 22.72
N MET A 36 -0.84 -8.97 21.41
CA MET A 36 0.26 -9.49 20.59
C MET A 36 1.52 -8.62 20.67
N VAL A 37 1.38 -7.30 20.58
CA VAL A 37 2.51 -6.36 20.66
C VAL A 37 3.10 -6.30 22.07
N LYS A 38 2.26 -6.36 23.13
CA LYS A 38 2.75 -6.44 24.52
C LYS A 38 3.57 -7.70 24.75
N ASP A 39 3.06 -8.85 24.30
CA ASP A 39 3.74 -10.13 24.45
C ASP A 39 5.07 -10.14 23.68
N ALA A 40 5.11 -9.55 22.48
CA ALA A 40 6.35 -9.39 21.72
C ALA A 40 7.40 -8.54 22.44
N PHE A 41 7.00 -7.40 23.03
CA PHE A 41 7.92 -6.57 23.83
C PHE A 41 8.38 -7.24 25.12
N ALA A 42 7.49 -8.00 25.78
CA ALA A 42 7.85 -8.76 26.96
C ALA A 42 8.87 -9.87 26.62
N ALA A 43 8.69 -10.54 25.48
CA ALA A 43 9.59 -11.58 25.00
C ALA A 43 10.94 -11.01 24.51
N ASN A 44 10.93 -9.83 23.89
CA ASN A 44 12.14 -9.15 23.45
C ASN A 44 12.12 -7.64 23.78
N PRO A 45 12.66 -7.23 24.94
CA PRO A 45 12.75 -5.83 25.33
C PRO A 45 13.68 -4.97 24.47
N LYS A 46 14.44 -5.57 23.54
CA LYS A 46 15.34 -4.86 22.62
C LYS A 46 14.67 -4.45 21.31
N ILE A 47 13.38 -4.75 21.11
CA ILE A 47 12.66 -4.32 19.91
C ILE A 47 12.71 -2.79 19.83
N ASP A 48 13.27 -2.28 18.73
CA ASP A 48 13.46 -0.85 18.48
C ASP A 48 12.80 -0.40 17.16
N LEU A 49 12.33 -1.34 16.35
CA LEU A 49 11.65 -1.10 15.07
C LEU A 49 10.34 -1.89 14.96
N VAL A 50 9.27 -1.20 14.59
CA VAL A 50 7.97 -1.79 14.26
C VAL A 50 7.60 -1.40 12.84
N VAL A 51 7.53 -2.38 11.94
CA VAL A 51 7.11 -2.18 10.55
C VAL A 51 5.61 -2.46 10.44
N LEU A 52 4.85 -1.47 9.95
CA LEU A 52 3.42 -1.59 9.70
C LEU A 52 3.22 -1.80 8.20
N ARG A 53 2.73 -2.98 7.81
CA ARG A 53 2.71 -3.42 6.41
C ARG A 53 1.31 -3.69 5.88
N ASN A 54 0.97 -3.08 4.74
CA ASN A 54 -0.25 -3.37 3.97
C ASN A 54 -1.51 -3.56 4.84
N SER A 55 -1.83 -2.56 5.65
CA SER A 55 -2.97 -2.60 6.55
C SER A 55 -3.96 -1.49 6.25
N HIS A 56 -5.21 -1.86 6.01
CA HIS A 56 -6.33 -0.93 5.88
C HIS A 56 -6.87 -0.46 7.26
N GLY A 57 -6.26 -0.90 8.36
CA GLY A 57 -6.76 -0.67 9.71
C GLY A 57 -7.92 -1.61 10.05
N GLY A 58 -8.87 -1.13 10.85
CA GLY A 58 -9.96 -1.92 11.39
C GLY A 58 -10.40 -1.37 12.74
N ASP A 59 -10.29 -2.15 13.81
CA ASP A 59 -10.71 -1.72 15.15
C ASP A 59 -10.03 -0.40 15.57
N ALA A 60 -10.85 0.63 15.82
CA ALA A 60 -10.38 1.99 16.07
C ALA A 60 -9.65 2.09 17.42
N TRP A 61 -10.17 1.40 18.45
CA TRP A 61 -9.63 1.45 19.81
C TRP A 61 -8.22 0.86 19.87
N THR A 62 -8.03 -0.29 19.23
CA THR A 62 -6.73 -0.96 19.14
C THR A 62 -5.69 -0.09 18.44
N GLY A 63 -6.09 0.61 17.37
CA GLY A 63 -5.21 1.57 16.71
C GLY A 63 -4.62 2.63 17.65
N TYR A 64 -5.46 3.22 18.51
CA TYR A 64 -4.99 4.17 19.54
C TYR A 64 -4.08 3.50 20.55
N ARG A 65 -4.50 2.37 21.11
CA ARG A 65 -3.79 1.73 22.23
C ARG A 65 -2.44 1.16 21.83
N VAL A 66 -2.35 0.57 20.65
CA VAL A 66 -1.05 0.15 20.12
C VAL A 66 -0.19 1.37 19.84
N GLY A 67 -0.71 2.43 19.21
CA GLY A 67 0.06 3.65 19.00
C GLY A 67 0.62 4.27 20.30
N GLU A 68 -0.20 4.32 21.35
CA GLU A 68 0.21 4.74 22.69
C GLU A 68 1.33 3.85 23.26
N LEU A 69 1.16 2.53 23.19
CA LEU A 69 2.18 1.56 23.61
C LEU A 69 3.50 1.74 22.86
N LEU A 70 3.45 1.94 21.54
CA LEU A 70 4.65 2.16 20.72
C LEU A 70 5.35 3.47 21.09
N ARG A 71 4.58 4.53 21.42
CA ARG A 71 5.15 5.80 21.89
C ARG A 71 5.87 5.63 23.21
N ASP A 72 5.23 4.96 24.16
CA ASP A 72 5.75 4.76 25.51
C ASP A 72 7.00 3.87 25.48
N ALA A 73 7.03 2.87 24.59
CA ALA A 73 8.21 2.05 24.33
C ALA A 73 9.35 2.81 23.62
N GLY A 74 9.07 3.97 23.03
CA GLY A 74 10.08 4.82 22.39
C GLY A 74 10.64 4.26 21.08
N VAL A 75 9.93 3.33 20.44
CA VAL A 75 10.39 2.64 19.22
C VAL A 75 10.26 3.50 17.97
N THR A 76 10.97 3.09 16.92
CA THR A 76 10.78 3.59 15.56
C THR A 76 9.63 2.84 14.91
N THR A 77 8.72 3.54 14.23
CA THR A 77 7.75 2.93 13.33
C THR A 77 8.12 3.20 11.88
N ALA A 78 7.93 2.22 11.02
CA ALA A 78 8.16 2.34 9.59
C ALA A 78 6.96 1.79 8.81
N VAL A 79 6.57 2.46 7.72
CA VAL A 79 5.48 1.96 6.86
C VAL A 79 6.03 1.17 5.67
N SER A 80 5.42 0.03 5.39
CA SER A 80 5.75 -0.87 4.28
C SER A 80 4.53 -1.10 3.41
N GLY A 81 4.52 -0.55 2.20
CA GLY A 81 3.30 -0.39 1.42
C GLY A 81 2.37 0.61 2.13
N TYR A 82 1.12 0.23 2.43
CA TYR A 82 0.16 1.18 3.01
C TYR A 82 -0.21 0.89 4.47
N CYS A 83 -0.55 1.95 5.19
CA CYS A 83 -1.03 1.88 6.57
C CYS A 83 -2.11 2.95 6.79
N ILE A 84 -3.36 2.53 6.78
CA ILE A 84 -4.54 3.42 6.72
C ILE A 84 -5.38 3.23 7.98
N SER A 85 -6.18 4.23 8.36
CA SER A 85 -7.16 4.13 9.45
C SER A 85 -6.51 3.81 10.79
N SER A 86 -6.94 2.77 11.49
CA SER A 86 -6.35 2.32 12.75
C SER A 86 -4.86 2.00 12.61
N CYS A 87 -4.40 1.52 11.45
CA CYS A 87 -2.97 1.30 11.24
C CYS A 87 -2.20 2.63 11.30
N SER A 88 -2.71 3.70 10.67
CA SER A 88 -2.00 4.99 10.68
C SER A 88 -1.87 5.58 12.09
N ARG A 89 -2.78 5.22 13.01
CA ARG A 89 -2.68 5.54 14.44
C ARG A 89 -1.59 4.70 15.12
N MET A 90 -1.49 3.40 14.82
CA MET A 90 -0.38 2.58 15.31
C MET A 90 0.97 3.18 14.86
N PHE A 91 1.07 3.51 13.57
CA PHE A 91 2.26 4.13 12.99
C PHE A 91 2.60 5.49 13.63
N LEU A 92 1.63 6.39 13.79
CA LEU A 92 1.86 7.73 14.38
C LEU A 92 2.33 7.66 15.85
N GLY A 93 2.09 6.52 16.52
CA GLY A 93 2.61 6.22 17.84
C GLY A 93 4.13 6.19 17.94
N GLY A 94 4.87 5.85 16.87
CA GLY A 94 6.32 5.76 16.92
C GLY A 94 7.00 7.06 17.37
N LYS A 95 8.08 6.94 18.16
CA LYS A 95 8.90 8.09 18.59
C LYS A 95 9.66 8.67 17.40
N ASN A 96 10.20 7.80 16.56
CA ASN A 96 10.68 8.13 15.22
C ASN A 96 9.77 7.44 14.20
N ARG A 97 9.54 8.08 13.05
CA ARG A 97 8.57 7.62 12.05
C ARG A 97 9.15 7.82 10.66
N LEU A 98 9.16 6.79 9.83
CA LEU A 98 9.76 6.83 8.49
C LEU A 98 9.08 5.88 7.51
N PHE A 99 9.51 5.94 6.25
CA PHE A 99 9.05 5.04 5.19
C PHE A 99 10.06 3.92 4.97
N THR A 100 9.59 2.72 4.61
CA THR A 100 10.49 1.71 4.05
C THR A 100 10.71 1.93 2.55
N ASP A 101 11.63 1.18 1.96
CA ASP A 101 11.76 1.01 0.50
C ASP A 101 11.26 -0.36 0.03
N ASP A 102 10.52 -1.10 0.87
CA ASP A 102 9.97 -2.44 0.58
C ASP A 102 9.12 -2.50 -0.69
N TYR A 103 8.35 -1.44 -0.92
CA TYR A 103 7.41 -1.28 -2.02
C TYR A 103 7.73 0.00 -2.80
N PRO A 104 7.26 0.13 -4.05
CA PRO A 104 7.38 1.37 -4.81
C PRO A 104 6.89 2.59 -4.02
N ALA A 105 7.60 3.71 -4.16
CA ALA A 105 7.35 4.92 -3.38
C ALA A 105 5.94 5.50 -3.60
N ASP A 106 5.40 5.38 -4.82
CA ASP A 106 4.05 5.79 -5.23
C ASP A 106 2.94 4.86 -4.70
N ARG A 107 3.30 3.82 -3.94
CA ARG A 107 2.39 2.87 -3.28
C ARG A 107 2.62 2.78 -1.79
N THR A 108 3.59 3.54 -1.28
CA THR A 108 3.97 3.50 0.12
C THR A 108 3.47 4.77 0.80
N TYR A 109 2.39 4.67 1.58
CA TYR A 109 1.71 5.82 2.17
C TYR A 109 1.00 5.52 3.49
N VAL A 110 0.79 6.59 4.27
CA VAL A 110 0.02 6.57 5.52
C VAL A 110 -1.28 7.34 5.30
N GLY A 111 -2.42 6.71 5.59
CA GLY A 111 -3.75 7.28 5.34
C GLY A 111 -4.52 7.60 6.64
N PHE A 112 -4.97 8.85 6.79
CA PHE A 112 -5.76 9.29 7.94
C PHE A 112 -7.20 9.63 7.56
N HIS A 113 -8.15 9.18 8.39
CA HIS A 113 -9.58 9.47 8.25
C HIS A 113 -10.32 9.25 9.59
N GLY A 114 -11.64 9.47 9.60
CA GLY A 114 -12.53 9.32 10.77
C GLY A 114 -12.78 7.88 11.23
N HIS A 115 -13.85 7.69 12.01
CA HIS A 115 -14.39 6.39 12.41
C HIS A 115 -15.66 6.11 11.62
N TYR A 116 -15.94 4.86 11.31
CA TYR A 116 -17.07 4.49 10.46
C TYR A 116 -17.89 3.37 11.08
N ASP A 117 -19.19 3.38 10.80
CA ASP A 117 -20.08 2.25 11.08
C ASP A 117 -19.81 1.07 10.11
N ALA A 118 -20.51 -0.04 10.32
CA ALA A 118 -20.40 -1.23 9.47
C ALA A 118 -20.85 -1.00 8.01
N SER A 119 -21.60 0.07 7.74
CA SER A 119 -22.03 0.48 6.38
C SER A 119 -21.04 1.47 5.74
N GLY A 120 -19.95 1.83 6.43
CA GLY A 120 -18.95 2.76 5.95
C GLY A 120 -19.35 4.23 6.05
N ASN A 121 -20.36 4.58 6.85
CA ASN A 121 -20.74 5.97 7.13
C ASN A 121 -20.02 6.51 8.35
N LEU A 122 -19.69 7.81 8.32
CA LEU A 122 -18.96 8.48 9.40
C LEU A 122 -19.72 8.39 10.73
N ASP A 123 -19.07 7.81 11.74
CA ASP A 123 -19.52 7.82 13.14
C ASP A 123 -18.90 9.01 13.88
N ARG A 124 -19.54 10.17 13.75
CA ARG A 124 -19.11 11.43 14.39
C ARG A 124 -19.02 11.31 15.91
N LYS A 125 -19.91 10.52 16.53
CA LYS A 125 -19.94 10.32 17.98
C LYS A 125 -18.71 9.55 18.43
N SER A 126 -18.34 8.49 17.70
CA SER A 126 -17.14 7.71 17.97
C SER A 126 -15.86 8.52 17.73
N VAL A 127 -15.80 9.32 16.67
CA VAL A 127 -14.67 10.24 16.42
C VAL A 127 -14.47 11.21 17.59
N GLY A 128 -15.55 11.86 18.04
CA GLY A 128 -15.51 12.81 19.16
C GLY A 128 -15.14 12.15 20.48
N LYS A 129 -15.81 11.03 20.82
CA LYS A 129 -15.55 10.28 22.07
C LYS A 129 -14.13 9.71 22.13
N GLY A 130 -13.59 9.26 20.99
CA GLY A 130 -12.22 8.75 20.90
C GLY A 130 -11.15 9.84 20.97
N GLY A 131 -11.52 11.12 20.86
CA GLY A 131 -10.57 12.22 20.87
C GLY A 131 -9.63 12.20 19.66
N LEU A 132 -10.06 11.70 18.49
CA LEU A 132 -9.18 11.51 17.32
C LEU A 132 -8.41 12.77 16.94
N TYR A 133 -9.09 13.93 16.95
CA TYR A 133 -8.48 15.21 16.64
C TYR A 133 -7.31 15.54 17.58
N THR A 134 -7.54 15.54 18.89
CA THR A 134 -6.52 15.87 19.88
C THR A 134 -5.42 14.81 19.92
N TRP A 135 -5.77 13.54 19.71
CA TRP A 135 -4.84 12.44 19.62
C TRP A 135 -3.85 12.66 18.46
N ILE A 136 -4.33 12.98 17.25
CA ILE A 136 -3.47 13.26 16.10
C ILE A 136 -2.54 14.45 16.36
N LEU A 137 -3.06 15.56 16.89
CA LEU A 137 -2.22 16.73 17.19
C LEU A 137 -1.10 16.37 18.19
N LYS A 138 -1.41 15.55 19.20
CA LYS A 138 -0.43 15.08 20.18
C LYS A 138 0.64 14.19 19.54
N TYR A 139 0.26 13.17 18.78
CA TYR A 139 1.21 12.15 18.28
C TYR A 139 1.94 12.56 16.98
N SER A 140 1.49 13.62 16.31
CA SER A 140 2.25 14.33 15.27
C SER A 140 3.28 15.32 15.83
N ASP A 141 3.55 15.29 17.14
CA ASP A 141 4.45 16.20 17.84
C ASP A 141 4.05 17.68 17.65
N GLY A 142 2.74 17.94 17.61
CA GLY A 142 2.17 19.28 17.44
C GLY A 142 2.27 19.86 16.03
N LYS A 143 2.74 19.08 15.04
CA LYS A 143 2.96 19.57 13.66
C LYS A 143 1.79 19.33 12.71
N ALA A 144 0.84 18.46 13.05
CA ALA A 144 -0.32 18.25 12.19
C ALA A 144 -1.11 19.55 12.05
N ASP A 145 -1.55 19.82 10.82
CA ASP A 145 -2.35 20.99 10.48
C ASP A 145 -3.78 20.83 11.03
N PRO A 146 -4.22 21.65 12.00
CA PRO A 146 -5.54 21.53 12.61
C PRO A 146 -6.69 21.48 11.60
N ASP A 147 -6.65 22.31 10.56
CA ASP A 147 -7.73 22.41 9.58
C ASP A 147 -7.76 21.18 8.69
N LEU A 148 -6.58 20.69 8.28
CA LEU A 148 -6.48 19.46 7.51
C LEU A 148 -6.92 18.22 8.33
N VAL A 149 -6.59 18.19 9.63
CA VAL A 149 -7.08 17.15 10.55
C VAL A 149 -8.59 17.16 10.61
N MET A 150 -9.20 18.35 10.80
CA MET A 150 -10.65 18.50 10.81
C MET A 150 -11.29 18.02 9.51
N ARG A 151 -10.67 18.31 8.35
CA ARG A 151 -11.14 17.83 7.05
C ARG A 151 -11.15 16.30 6.98
N TRP A 152 -10.06 15.62 7.34
CA TRP A 152 -10.00 14.15 7.14
C TRP A 152 -10.80 13.36 8.18
N ILE A 153 -10.98 13.87 9.41
CA ILE A 153 -11.83 13.18 10.40
C ILE A 153 -13.33 13.35 10.09
N ALA A 154 -13.68 14.28 9.20
CA ALA A 154 -15.05 14.58 8.78
C ALA A 154 -15.44 13.96 7.42
N ILE A 155 -14.56 13.14 6.82
CA ILE A 155 -14.86 12.42 5.57
C ILE A 155 -16.06 11.50 5.78
N GLU A 156 -17.12 11.67 4.99
CA GLU A 156 -18.41 10.99 5.17
C GLU A 156 -18.37 9.48 4.89
N LYS A 157 -17.48 9.04 4.00
CA LYS A 157 -17.37 7.65 3.55
C LYS A 157 -16.00 7.07 3.83
N ASN A 158 -15.97 5.83 4.31
CA ASN A 158 -14.74 5.08 4.66
C ASN A 158 -13.77 4.77 3.50
N LYS A 159 -14.06 5.27 2.30
CA LYS A 159 -13.21 5.14 1.11
C LYS A 159 -12.27 6.34 0.95
N GLY A 160 -12.44 7.39 1.75
CA GLY A 160 -11.62 8.60 1.72
C GLY A 160 -10.53 8.60 2.78
N ALA A 161 -9.47 9.37 2.54
CA ALA A 161 -8.39 9.61 3.48
C ALA A 161 -7.54 10.81 3.04
N ALA A 162 -6.85 11.43 3.98
CA ALA A 162 -5.64 12.21 3.70
C ALA A 162 -4.44 11.25 3.66
N ASN A 163 -3.84 11.11 2.48
CA ASN A 163 -2.78 10.14 2.21
C ASN A 163 -1.43 10.85 2.10
N PHE A 164 -0.50 10.45 2.97
CA PHE A 164 0.84 11.00 3.06
C PHE A 164 1.84 10.01 2.49
N PHE A 165 2.50 10.38 1.41
CA PHE A 165 3.62 9.67 0.83
C PHE A 165 4.92 10.25 1.35
N HIS A 166 6.02 9.56 1.07
CA HIS A 166 7.33 10.12 1.30
C HIS A 166 7.54 11.39 0.44
N PRO A 167 8.18 12.46 0.94
CA PRO A 167 8.24 13.74 0.23
C PRO A 167 8.92 13.71 -1.16
N ASP A 168 9.86 12.79 -1.39
CA ASP A 168 10.55 12.63 -2.70
C ASP A 168 9.60 12.35 -3.87
N VAL A 169 8.42 11.74 -3.64
CA VAL A 169 7.46 11.45 -4.71
C VAL A 169 6.87 12.71 -5.32
N GLY A 170 6.99 13.85 -4.64
CA GLY A 170 6.57 15.15 -5.19
C GLY A 170 7.29 15.48 -6.50
N ALA A 171 8.52 15.00 -6.70
CA ALA A 171 9.27 15.22 -7.94
C ALA A 171 8.64 14.51 -9.15
N THR A 172 7.95 13.39 -8.94
CA THR A 172 7.35 12.58 -10.02
C THR A 172 5.84 12.74 -10.11
N LEU A 173 5.16 12.91 -8.98
CA LEU A 173 3.70 13.02 -8.88
C LEU A 173 3.21 14.47 -8.76
N GLY A 174 4.13 15.44 -8.67
CA GLY A 174 3.83 16.86 -8.43
C GLY A 174 3.47 17.18 -6.98
N ASN A 175 2.96 16.21 -6.21
CA ASN A 175 2.61 16.35 -4.79
C ASN A 175 2.96 15.08 -4.02
N SER A 176 3.12 15.20 -2.70
CA SER A 176 3.35 14.05 -1.79
C SER A 176 2.19 13.80 -0.82
N VAL A 177 1.13 14.61 -0.90
CA VAL A 177 -0.08 14.47 -0.08
C VAL A 177 -1.32 14.60 -0.96
N PHE A 178 -2.24 13.65 -0.81
CA PHE A 178 -3.47 13.59 -1.60
C PHE A 178 -4.68 13.35 -0.70
N PHE A 179 -5.70 14.19 -0.81
CA PHE A 179 -6.95 14.11 -0.06
C PHE A 179 -8.06 13.50 -0.90
N CYS A 180 -8.49 12.29 -0.55
CA CYS A 180 -9.62 11.61 -1.18
C CYS A 180 -10.88 11.78 -0.32
N ASP A 181 -11.98 12.24 -0.91
CA ASP A 181 -13.27 12.46 -0.24
C ASP A 181 -14.07 11.17 0.03
N GLY A 182 -13.68 10.07 -0.61
CA GLY A 182 -14.33 8.76 -0.49
C GLY A 182 -15.65 8.62 -1.27
N LEU A 183 -16.05 9.63 -2.06
CA LEU A 183 -17.27 9.60 -2.85
C LEU A 183 -17.04 8.91 -4.21
N THR A 184 -15.85 9.12 -4.79
CA THR A 184 -15.48 8.53 -6.09
C THR A 184 -14.37 7.48 -5.92
N ALA A 185 -14.55 6.32 -6.55
CA ALA A 185 -13.50 5.31 -6.61
C ALA A 185 -12.43 5.73 -7.62
N GLN A 186 -11.26 6.11 -7.14
CA GLN A 186 -10.14 6.56 -7.96
C GLN A 186 -8.81 6.23 -7.30
N LYS A 187 -7.71 6.37 -8.05
CA LYS A 187 -6.36 6.22 -7.49
C LYS A 187 -6.10 7.34 -6.49
N VAL A 188 -5.38 7.02 -5.41
CA VAL A 188 -5.01 8.00 -4.38
C VAL A 188 -4.30 9.21 -4.99
N THR A 189 -3.38 8.97 -5.93
CA THR A 189 -2.61 10.01 -6.63
C THR A 189 -3.43 10.83 -7.63
N SER A 190 -4.71 10.50 -7.83
CA SER A 190 -5.66 11.27 -8.64
C SER A 190 -6.64 12.10 -7.79
N CYS A 191 -6.53 12.05 -6.47
CA CYS A 191 -7.33 12.87 -5.56
C CYS A 191 -6.79 14.31 -5.43
N GLU A 192 -7.47 15.15 -4.63
CA GLU A 192 -7.09 16.56 -4.43
C GLU A 192 -5.65 16.63 -3.91
N PRO A 193 -4.72 17.30 -4.62
CA PRO A 193 -3.37 17.52 -4.12
C PRO A 193 -3.38 18.53 -2.97
N ILE A 194 -2.70 18.21 -1.88
CA ILE A 194 -2.50 19.12 -0.76
C ILE A 194 -1.05 19.58 -0.76
N ALA A 195 -0.83 20.90 -0.83
CA ALA A 195 0.50 21.53 -0.90
C ALA A 195 1.24 21.47 0.45
N THR A 196 1.60 20.27 0.88
CA THR A 196 2.38 19.98 2.09
C THR A 196 3.12 18.64 1.93
N ASN A 197 3.77 18.17 2.99
CA ASN A 197 4.43 16.87 2.99
C ASN A 197 4.36 16.20 4.38
N ALA A 198 4.70 14.91 4.40
CA ALA A 198 4.63 14.08 5.61
C ALA A 198 5.56 14.57 6.75
N LEU A 199 6.72 15.17 6.43
CA LEU A 199 7.68 15.64 7.43
C LEU A 199 7.16 16.92 8.12
N ASP A 200 6.67 17.87 7.32
CA ASP A 200 6.17 19.15 7.83
C ASP A 200 4.92 18.98 8.68
N ARG A 201 4.08 17.98 8.39
CA ARG A 201 2.88 17.66 9.18
C ARG A 201 3.15 16.69 10.34
N GLY A 202 4.41 16.32 10.59
CA GLY A 202 4.80 15.41 11.67
C GLY A 202 4.28 13.97 11.51
N VAL A 203 3.88 13.58 10.30
CA VAL A 203 3.53 12.18 10.00
C VAL A 203 4.80 11.33 10.03
N VAL A 204 5.88 11.80 9.41
CA VAL A 204 7.23 11.26 9.57
C VAL A 204 8.14 12.22 10.33
N THR A 205 9.21 11.68 10.89
CA THR A 205 10.28 12.44 11.56
C THR A 205 11.63 12.31 10.84
N ASP A 206 11.73 11.41 9.87
CA ASP A 206 12.96 11.09 9.16
C ASP A 206 12.65 10.81 7.68
N LEU A 207 13.48 11.33 6.78
CA LEU A 207 13.39 11.17 5.33
C LEU A 207 14.20 9.98 4.81
N ARG A 208 14.96 9.30 5.66
CA ARG A 208 15.62 8.06 5.27
C ARG A 208 14.56 7.00 5.01
N ARG A 209 14.79 6.21 3.96
CA ARG A 209 14.11 4.94 3.77
C ARG A 209 14.95 3.81 4.32
N ILE A 210 14.30 2.82 4.92
CA ILE A 210 14.96 1.59 5.38
C ILE A 210 14.37 0.38 4.67
N ALA A 211 15.17 -0.67 4.51
CA ALA A 211 14.65 -1.98 4.15
C ALA A 211 14.14 -2.68 5.40
N SER A 212 12.97 -3.32 5.31
CA SER A 212 12.57 -4.28 6.34
C SER A 212 13.49 -5.51 6.34
N PRO A 213 13.67 -6.20 7.49
CA PRO A 213 14.53 -7.38 7.56
C PRO A 213 14.11 -8.53 6.63
N ASP A 214 12.82 -8.61 6.29
CA ASP A 214 12.22 -9.63 5.44
C ASP A 214 11.91 -9.12 4.02
N GLN A 215 12.42 -7.95 3.63
CA GLN A 215 12.16 -7.34 2.33
C GLN A 215 12.40 -8.30 1.15
N ASN A 216 13.46 -9.11 1.20
CA ASN A 216 13.82 -10.04 0.15
C ASN A 216 12.86 -11.24 0.02
N THR A 217 12.01 -11.48 1.02
CA THR A 217 10.98 -12.52 0.97
C THR A 217 9.63 -11.99 0.47
N LEU A 218 9.51 -10.68 0.22
CA LEU A 218 8.27 -10.09 -0.28
C LEU A 218 7.97 -10.60 -1.70
N PRO A 219 6.75 -11.07 -1.99
CA PRO A 219 6.39 -11.60 -3.32
C PRO A 219 6.68 -10.63 -4.47
N GLU A 220 6.40 -9.33 -4.28
CA GLU A 220 6.69 -8.31 -5.29
C GLU A 220 8.19 -8.14 -5.54
N ARG A 221 9.03 -8.22 -4.49
CA ARG A 221 10.49 -8.14 -4.61
C ARG A 221 11.06 -9.36 -5.32
N GLN A 222 10.62 -10.55 -4.94
CA GLN A 222 11.02 -11.80 -5.60
C GLN A 222 10.62 -11.80 -7.07
N ARG A 223 9.39 -11.35 -7.38
CA ARG A 223 8.90 -11.24 -8.75
C ARG A 223 9.70 -10.22 -9.57
N ALA A 224 10.02 -9.07 -9.00
CA ALA A 224 10.86 -8.07 -9.65
C ALA A 224 12.29 -8.56 -9.91
N GLN A 225 12.85 -9.39 -9.01
CA GLN A 225 14.17 -10.04 -9.20
C GLN A 225 14.13 -11.11 -10.29
N GLN A 226 13.11 -11.99 -10.27
CA GLN A 226 12.93 -13.03 -11.27
C GLN A 226 12.73 -12.45 -12.68
N PHE A 227 12.04 -11.31 -12.77
CA PHE A 227 11.69 -10.62 -14.00
C PHE A 227 12.29 -9.22 -14.03
N ALA A 228 13.62 -9.16 -13.89
CA ALA A 228 14.37 -7.91 -13.91
C ALA A 228 14.21 -7.17 -15.26
N PRO A 229 14.28 -5.82 -15.27
CA PRO A 229 14.23 -5.05 -16.51
C PRO A 229 15.31 -5.52 -17.48
N SER A 230 14.93 -5.80 -18.73
CA SER A 230 15.86 -6.23 -19.77
C SER A 230 16.71 -5.09 -20.32
N GLY A 231 16.31 -3.83 -20.08
CA GLY A 231 16.88 -2.64 -20.69
C GLY A 231 16.35 -2.32 -22.09
N TYR A 232 15.37 -3.09 -22.60
CA TYR A 232 14.83 -2.90 -23.95
C TYR A 232 14.09 -1.57 -24.14
N ALA A 233 13.27 -1.16 -23.16
CA ALA A 233 12.49 0.09 -23.20
C ALA A 233 12.06 0.54 -21.80
N ALA A 234 11.70 1.82 -21.66
CA ALA A 234 10.91 2.29 -20.53
C ALA A 234 9.48 1.70 -20.61
N LEU A 235 8.81 1.55 -19.46
CA LEU A 235 7.49 0.91 -19.39
C LEU A 235 6.43 1.68 -20.20
N ASP A 236 6.51 3.00 -20.22
CA ASP A 236 5.59 3.92 -20.89
C ASP A 236 6.05 4.33 -22.30
N ASP A 237 7.17 3.77 -22.80
CA ASP A 237 7.62 4.00 -24.18
C ASP A 237 6.75 3.20 -25.18
N LEU A 238 5.65 3.82 -25.60
CA LEU A 238 4.73 3.26 -26.59
C LEU A 238 5.38 3.05 -27.97
N GLY A 239 6.50 3.73 -28.27
CA GLY A 239 7.23 3.58 -29.52
C GLY A 239 8.02 2.29 -29.62
N LYS A 240 8.33 1.67 -28.48
CA LYS A 240 9.04 0.38 -28.38
C LYS A 240 8.11 -0.82 -28.21
N LEU A 241 6.81 -0.58 -28.00
CA LEU A 241 5.81 -1.63 -27.83
C LEU A 241 5.73 -2.51 -29.09
N PRO A 242 6.00 -3.82 -29.03
CA PRO A 242 6.05 -4.69 -30.20
C PRO A 242 4.64 -5.10 -30.67
N LEU A 243 3.79 -4.12 -30.97
CA LEU A 243 2.43 -4.27 -31.47
C LEU A 243 2.26 -3.48 -32.76
N ALA A 244 1.67 -4.10 -33.78
CA ALA A 244 1.34 -3.43 -35.04
C ALA A 244 -0.10 -2.93 -35.08
N ALA A 245 -0.98 -3.46 -34.22
CA ALA A 245 -2.40 -3.12 -34.19
C ALA A 245 -2.68 -1.94 -33.24
N PRO A 246 -3.41 -0.88 -33.66
CA PRO A 246 -3.80 0.23 -32.80
C PRO A 246 -4.57 -0.19 -31.53
N ALA A 247 -5.42 -1.22 -31.65
CA ALA A 247 -6.14 -1.81 -30.52
C ALA A 247 -5.18 -2.38 -29.45
N GLY A 248 -3.98 -2.80 -29.84
CA GLY A 248 -2.93 -3.26 -28.93
C GLY A 248 -2.42 -2.15 -28.03
N SER A 249 -2.15 -0.97 -28.60
CA SER A 249 -1.68 0.20 -27.86
C SER A 249 -2.73 0.69 -26.86
N GLU A 250 -4.02 0.71 -27.23
CA GLU A 250 -5.10 1.06 -26.30
C GLU A 250 -5.18 0.07 -25.13
N GLN A 251 -5.07 -1.23 -25.40
CA GLN A 251 -5.05 -2.26 -24.35
C GLN A 251 -3.81 -2.15 -23.46
N TYR A 252 -2.66 -1.76 -24.03
CA TYR A 252 -1.46 -1.51 -23.25
C TYR A 252 -1.60 -0.30 -22.32
N GLN A 253 -2.26 0.77 -22.76
CA GLN A 253 -2.58 1.91 -21.88
C GLN A 253 -3.48 1.48 -20.70
N ARG A 254 -4.47 0.61 -20.94
CA ARG A 254 -5.28 0.03 -19.85
C ARG A 254 -4.42 -0.83 -18.90
N TYR A 255 -3.51 -1.63 -19.45
CA TYR A 255 -2.54 -2.41 -18.68
C TYR A 255 -1.67 -1.54 -17.78
N LEU A 256 -1.15 -0.40 -18.27
CA LEU A 256 -0.36 0.54 -17.48
C LEU A 256 -1.12 1.08 -16.27
N GLN A 257 -2.46 1.15 -16.35
CA GLN A 257 -3.31 1.61 -15.27
C GLN A 257 -3.80 0.48 -14.34
N ALA A 258 -3.63 -0.78 -14.73
CA ALA A 258 -4.12 -1.95 -14.00
C ALA A 258 -3.37 -2.21 -12.68
N ASN A 259 -4.05 -2.86 -11.73
CA ASN A 259 -3.49 -3.22 -10.43
C ASN A 259 -2.35 -4.23 -10.57
N LEU A 260 -1.40 -4.22 -9.62
CA LEU A 260 -0.43 -5.32 -9.51
C LEU A 260 -1.03 -6.51 -8.73
N PRO A 261 -0.48 -7.71 -8.92
CA PRO A 261 0.51 -8.09 -9.94
C PRO A 261 -0.10 -8.04 -11.35
N ARG A 262 0.69 -7.73 -12.39
CA ARG A 262 0.23 -7.72 -13.79
C ARG A 262 1.27 -8.21 -14.77
N ALA A 263 0.83 -8.74 -15.90
CA ALA A 263 1.72 -9.15 -16.99
C ALA A 263 1.08 -8.86 -18.35
N PHE A 264 1.93 -8.49 -19.32
CA PHE A 264 1.54 -8.26 -20.70
C PHE A 264 2.37 -9.15 -21.61
N ALA A 265 1.71 -10.01 -22.39
CA ALA A 265 2.30 -10.93 -23.34
C ALA A 265 2.01 -10.53 -24.78
N VAL A 266 2.97 -10.76 -25.66
CA VAL A 266 2.92 -10.42 -27.08
C VAL A 266 3.33 -11.61 -27.93
N ALA A 267 2.67 -11.78 -29.07
CA ALA A 267 3.03 -12.76 -30.07
C ALA A 267 4.17 -12.22 -30.96
N PRO A 268 5.13 -13.06 -31.41
CA PRO A 268 6.19 -12.65 -32.34
C PRO A 268 5.68 -11.98 -33.64
N THR A 269 4.46 -12.27 -34.08
CA THR A 269 3.83 -11.64 -35.25
C THR A 269 3.44 -10.18 -35.01
N ARG A 270 3.45 -9.72 -33.74
CA ARG A 270 3.02 -8.38 -33.30
C ARG A 270 1.54 -8.06 -33.52
N GLN A 271 0.76 -9.07 -33.92
CA GLN A 271 -0.68 -8.94 -34.20
C GLN A 271 -1.56 -9.37 -33.02
N HIS A 272 -1.01 -10.12 -32.07
CA HIS A 272 -1.77 -10.65 -30.94
C HIS A 272 -1.07 -10.38 -29.62
N TRP A 273 -1.88 -10.14 -28.60
CA TRP A 273 -1.46 -9.84 -27.25
C TRP A 273 -2.52 -10.30 -26.25
N ALA A 274 -2.10 -10.44 -25.00
CA ALA A 274 -3.00 -10.57 -23.88
C ALA A 274 -2.33 -10.01 -22.61
N TRP A 275 -3.16 -9.58 -21.66
CA TRP A 275 -2.68 -9.16 -20.37
C TRP A 275 -3.63 -9.60 -19.26
N VAL A 276 -3.07 -9.74 -18.06
CA VAL A 276 -3.79 -10.13 -16.85
C VAL A 276 -3.27 -9.25 -15.71
N SER A 277 -4.15 -8.90 -14.79
CA SER A 277 -3.84 -8.10 -13.61
C SER A 277 -4.65 -8.53 -12.40
N GLY A 278 -4.04 -8.48 -11.22
CA GLY A 278 -4.65 -8.89 -9.95
C GLY A 278 -4.98 -10.39 -9.88
N GLY A 279 -5.50 -10.81 -8.73
CA GLY A 279 -5.99 -12.17 -8.50
C GLY A 279 -4.96 -13.12 -7.86
N ALA A 280 -5.43 -14.32 -7.52
CA ALA A 280 -4.63 -15.40 -6.92
C ALA A 280 -3.97 -16.33 -7.95
N GLU A 281 -4.23 -16.10 -9.25
CA GLU A 281 -3.62 -16.86 -10.34
C GLU A 281 -2.26 -16.28 -10.72
N ASP A 282 -1.37 -17.13 -11.23
CA ASP A 282 -0.12 -16.67 -11.85
C ASP A 282 -0.45 -15.82 -13.10
N VAL A 283 -0.41 -14.50 -12.93
CA VAL A 283 -0.72 -13.53 -13.99
C VAL A 283 0.21 -13.66 -15.20
N ASN A 284 1.45 -14.15 -15.01
CA ASN A 284 2.41 -14.33 -16.10
C ASN A 284 1.97 -15.49 -16.99
N ALA A 285 1.73 -16.65 -16.38
CA ALA A 285 1.25 -17.84 -17.08
C ALA A 285 -0.11 -17.60 -17.75
N ALA A 286 -1.01 -16.89 -17.06
CA ALA A 286 -2.33 -16.56 -17.60
C ALA A 286 -2.25 -15.58 -18.80
N ALA A 287 -1.36 -14.58 -18.76
CA ALA A 287 -1.15 -13.67 -19.89
C ALA A 287 -0.58 -14.40 -21.11
N LEU A 288 0.44 -15.26 -20.90
CA LEU A 288 1.02 -16.08 -21.96
C LEU A 288 -0.04 -17.00 -22.58
N LYS A 289 -0.74 -17.81 -21.78
CA LYS A 289 -1.77 -18.73 -22.25
C LYS A 289 -2.83 -18.04 -23.10
N ARG A 290 -3.38 -16.91 -22.62
CA ARG A 290 -4.40 -16.14 -23.37
C ARG A 290 -3.86 -15.57 -24.68
N CYS A 291 -2.59 -15.17 -24.71
CA CYS A 291 -1.94 -14.70 -25.93
C CYS A 291 -1.80 -15.85 -26.94
N GLU A 292 -1.30 -17.00 -26.49
CA GLU A 292 -1.05 -18.19 -27.32
C GLU A 292 -2.35 -18.78 -27.89
N GLU A 293 -3.42 -18.82 -27.09
CA GLU A 293 -4.74 -19.28 -27.54
C GLU A 293 -5.29 -18.42 -28.69
N ARG A 294 -5.01 -17.11 -28.69
CA ARG A 294 -5.43 -16.16 -29.73
C ARG A 294 -4.49 -16.21 -30.94
N ALA A 295 -3.19 -16.25 -30.68
CA ALA A 295 -2.15 -16.17 -31.72
C ALA A 295 -1.91 -17.50 -32.43
N LYS A 296 -2.35 -18.62 -31.84
CA LYS A 296 -2.05 -20.01 -32.29
C LYS A 296 -0.56 -20.29 -32.45
N GLN A 297 0.27 -19.63 -31.62
CA GLN A 297 1.72 -19.77 -31.57
C GLN A 297 2.23 -19.35 -30.19
N ALA A 298 3.48 -19.70 -29.87
CA ALA A 298 4.13 -19.29 -28.62
C ALA A 298 4.21 -17.76 -28.51
N CYS A 299 3.91 -17.23 -27.32
CA CYS A 299 4.06 -15.81 -26.99
C CYS A 299 5.21 -15.59 -26.01
N VAL A 300 5.61 -14.33 -25.85
CA VAL A 300 6.62 -13.92 -24.87
C VAL A 300 6.09 -12.82 -23.98
N LEU A 301 6.63 -12.71 -22.76
CA LEU A 301 6.32 -11.59 -21.87
C LEU A 301 7.00 -10.33 -22.40
N TYR A 302 6.21 -9.28 -22.62
CA TYR A 302 6.73 -7.94 -22.87
C TYR A 302 7.04 -7.23 -21.56
N SER A 303 6.07 -7.21 -20.64
CA SER A 303 6.18 -6.54 -19.35
C SER A 303 5.62 -7.40 -18.23
N VAL A 304 6.26 -7.27 -17.07
CA VAL A 304 5.96 -7.97 -15.82
C VAL A 304 6.01 -6.92 -14.69
N ASP A 305 4.84 -6.63 -14.11
CA ASP A 305 4.57 -5.46 -13.24
C ASP A 305 4.99 -4.12 -13.88
N ASN A 306 6.10 -3.57 -13.38
CA ASN A 306 6.65 -2.29 -13.82
C ASN A 306 7.94 -2.48 -14.64
N ASN A 307 8.35 -3.72 -14.88
CA ASN A 307 9.55 -4.04 -15.65
C ASN A 307 9.17 -4.41 -17.08
N VAL A 308 9.90 -3.86 -18.05
CA VAL A 308 9.94 -4.41 -19.41
C VAL A 308 10.96 -5.53 -19.42
N VAL A 309 10.53 -6.74 -19.75
CA VAL A 309 11.37 -7.97 -19.74
C VAL A 309 11.65 -8.52 -21.13
N TYR A 310 11.04 -7.91 -22.15
CA TYR A 310 11.20 -8.24 -23.55
C TYR A 310 12.66 -8.14 -24.01
N ARG A 311 13.09 -9.01 -24.92
CA ARG A 311 14.46 -9.06 -25.46
C ARG A 311 14.44 -9.15 -26.98
#